data_AF-A0A965ETE7-F1
#
_entry.id   AF-A0A965ETE7-F1
#
_cell.length_a   1.000
_cell.length_b   1.000
_cell.length_c   1.000
_cell.angle_alpha   90.00
_cell.angle_beta   90.00
_cell.angle_gamma   90.00
#
_symmetry.space_group_name_H-M   'P 1'
#
loop_
_entity.id
_entity.type
_entity.pdbx_description
1 polymer ?
#
loop_
_entity_poly.entity_id
_entity_poly.type
_entity_poly.pdbx_seq_one_letter_code
_entity_poly.pdbx_strand_id
1 'polypeptide(L)'
;MRIASWNVLHGLGIPDGRYDQARLIANAAIFKDMDLVALQEVDLGQPRTQLDDQAELIGEAMGLPYRAFSPALFGTPGEKWQSAPHESPHEYEWRAIWCTTLHPELRIHLH
;
A
#
# COMPACT_ATOMS: atom_id res chain seq x y z
N MET A 1 11.64 -16.95 -5.67
CA MET A 1 10.49 -16.07 -5.44
C MET A 1 10.28 -15.93 -3.94
N ARG A 2 10.51 -14.73 -3.41
CA ARG A 2 10.34 -14.32 -2.02
C ARG A 2 9.17 -13.35 -1.95
N ILE A 3 8.18 -13.70 -1.13
CA ILE A 3 6.93 -12.96 -1.02
C ILE A 3 6.77 -12.54 0.43
N ALA A 4 6.33 -11.30 0.66
CA ALA A 4 5.96 -10.80 1.96
C ALA A 4 4.59 -10.12 1.93
N SER A 5 3.97 -10.04 3.10
CA SER A 5 2.83 -9.17 3.36
C SER A 5 3.16 -8.20 4.48
N TRP A 6 2.70 -6.96 4.36
CA TRP A 6 2.90 -5.93 5.37
C TRP A 6 1.60 -5.15 5.61
N ASN A 7 1.06 -5.24 6.82
CA ASN A 7 0.05 -4.31 7.29
C ASN A 7 0.75 -3.02 7.76
N VAL A 8 0.55 -1.95 7.00
CA VAL A 8 1.22 -0.66 7.17
C VAL A 8 0.60 0.15 8.31
N LEU A 9 -0.61 -0.20 8.76
CA LEU A 9 -1.33 0.47 9.85
C LEU A 9 -1.42 1.99 9.61
N HIS A 10 -1.75 2.42 8.39
CA HIS A 10 -1.74 3.84 7.97
C HIS A 10 -0.39 4.55 8.18
N GLY A 11 0.70 3.81 8.29
CA GLY A 11 2.04 4.32 8.59
C GLY A 11 2.20 4.79 10.04
N LEU A 12 1.28 4.40 10.93
CA LEU A 12 1.34 4.77 12.34
C LEU A 12 2.45 4.01 13.05
N GLY A 13 3.29 4.75 13.77
CA GLY A 13 4.32 4.18 14.62
C GLY A 13 3.72 3.52 15.86
N ILE A 14 4.37 2.45 16.31
CA ILE A 14 4.11 1.83 17.61
C ILE A 14 5.28 2.20 18.53
N PRO A 15 5.04 2.73 19.75
CA PRO A 15 3.75 2.94 20.40
C PRO A 15 3.18 4.37 20.21
N ASP A 16 3.89 5.26 19.51
CA ASP A 16 3.56 6.69 19.50
C ASP A 16 2.24 7.04 18.77
N GLY A 17 1.71 6.12 17.96
CA GLY A 17 0.45 6.28 17.23
C GLY A 17 0.49 7.41 16.20
N ARG A 18 1.69 7.83 15.76
CA ARG A 18 1.86 8.98 14.86
C ARG A 18 2.30 8.53 13.48
N TYR A 19 1.87 9.24 12.45
CA TYR A 19 2.43 9.08 11.12
C TYR A 19 3.78 9.80 11.02
N ASP A 20 4.79 9.11 10.49
CA ASP A 20 6.10 9.66 10.16
C ASP A 20 6.58 9.04 8.84
N GLN A 21 6.72 9.88 7.82
CA GLN A 21 7.10 9.47 6.47
C GLN A 21 8.50 8.84 6.42
N ALA A 22 9.47 9.39 7.15
CA ALA A 22 10.83 8.87 7.17
C ALA A 22 10.89 7.49 7.84
N ARG A 23 10.08 7.27 8.88
CA ARG A 23 9.92 5.96 9.51
C ARG A 23 9.27 4.95 8.56
N LEU A 24 8.25 5.35 7.81
CA LEU A 24 7.62 4.48 6.80
C LEU A 24 8.66 3.99 5.78
N ILE A 25 9.46 4.91 5.23
CA ILE A 25 10.54 4.61 4.29
C ILE A 25 11.59 3.69 4.91
N ALA A 26 12.01 3.96 6.15
CA ALA A 26 12.97 3.12 6.86
C ALA A 26 12.45 1.69 7.08
N ASN A 27 11.17 1.53 7.40
CA ASN A 27 10.55 0.21 7.57
C ASN A 27 10.46 -0.55 6.24
N ALA A 28 10.20 0.14 5.12
CA ALA A 28 10.16 -0.48 3.79
C ALA A 28 11.48 -1.18 3.43
N ALA A 29 12.62 -0.66 3.90
CA ALA A 29 13.95 -1.24 3.65
C ALA A 29 14.11 -2.67 4.20
N ILE A 30 13.28 -3.09 5.17
CA ILE A 30 13.27 -4.48 5.69
C ILE A 30 12.90 -5.47 4.59
N PHE A 31 12.12 -5.04 3.60
CA PHE A 31 11.60 -5.89 2.53
C PHE A 31 12.42 -5.84 1.24
N LYS A 32 13.57 -5.16 1.22
CA LYS A 32 14.36 -4.89 -0.01
C LYS A 32 14.73 -6.13 -0.85
N ASP A 33 14.80 -7.30 -0.23
CA ASP A 33 15.17 -8.56 -0.89
C ASP A 33 13.93 -9.39 -1.29
N MET A 34 12.73 -8.82 -1.21
CA MET A 34 11.47 -9.47 -1.63
C MET A 34 11.22 -9.26 -3.11
N ASP A 35 10.79 -10.33 -3.79
CA ASP A 35 10.35 -10.26 -5.19
C ASP A 35 8.94 -9.67 -5.30
N LEU A 36 8.13 -9.83 -4.24
CA LEU A 36 6.74 -9.39 -4.16
C LEU A 36 6.40 -8.93 -2.73
N VAL A 37 5.79 -7.75 -2.59
CA VAL A 37 5.20 -7.31 -1.30
C VAL A 37 3.75 -6.92 -1.49
N ALA A 38 2.88 -7.52 -0.68
CA ALA A 38 1.47 -7.14 -0.56
C ALA A 38 1.27 -6.23 0.66
N LEU A 39 0.81 -5.00 0.45
CA LEU A 39 0.55 -4.01 1.49
C LEU A 39 -0.91 -4.04 1.93
N GLN A 40 -1.19 -3.77 3.21
CA GLN A 40 -2.53 -3.61 3.77
C GLN A 40 -2.59 -2.33 4.60
N GLU A 41 -3.79 -1.76 4.76
CA GLU A 41 -4.01 -0.52 5.52
C GLU A 41 -3.12 0.64 5.06
N VAL A 42 -2.84 0.73 3.76
CA VAL A 42 -2.16 1.87 3.15
C VAL A 42 -3.15 3.02 2.95
N ASP A 43 -2.64 4.23 3.14
CA ASP A 43 -3.34 5.46 2.79
C ASP A 43 -2.81 6.04 1.47
N LEU A 44 -3.74 6.63 0.71
CA LEU A 44 -3.48 7.41 -0.50
C LEU A 44 -4.20 8.76 -0.33
N GLY A 45 -3.44 9.85 -0.21
CA GLY A 45 -4.01 11.21 -0.20
C GLY A 45 -4.85 11.54 1.05
N GLN A 46 -4.67 10.81 2.15
CA GLN A 46 -5.47 11.01 3.37
C GLN A 46 -4.91 12.15 4.24
N PRO A 47 -5.74 13.07 4.78
CA PRO A 47 -5.27 14.19 5.60
C PRO A 47 -4.45 13.77 6.83
N ARG A 48 -4.74 12.61 7.42
CA ARG A 48 -4.01 12.09 8.59
C ARG A 48 -2.57 11.63 8.28
N THR A 49 -2.25 11.40 7.00
CA THR A 49 -0.93 10.94 6.52
C THR A 49 -0.26 11.98 5.64
N GLN A 50 -0.48 13.27 5.92
CA GLN A 50 0.13 14.37 5.16
C GLN A 50 -0.21 14.36 3.65
N LEU A 51 -1.32 13.70 3.27
CA LEU A 51 -1.72 13.48 1.88
C LEU A 51 -0.74 12.62 1.07
N ASP A 52 0.12 11.86 1.72
CA ASP A 52 1.10 10.98 1.05
C ASP A 52 0.42 9.82 0.31
N ASP A 53 1.05 9.38 -0.79
CA ASP A 53 0.87 8.03 -1.35
C ASP A 53 1.87 7.09 -0.68
N GLN A 54 1.38 6.36 0.33
CA GLN A 54 2.25 5.48 1.12
C GLN A 54 2.84 4.34 0.30
N ALA A 55 2.09 3.86 -0.69
CA ALA A 55 2.53 2.73 -1.49
C ALA A 55 3.57 3.14 -2.53
N GLU A 56 3.46 4.35 -3.07
CA GLU A 56 4.53 4.98 -3.87
C GLU A 56 5.81 5.13 -3.05
N LEU A 57 5.73 5.74 -1.86
CA LEU A 57 6.89 5.92 -0.98
C LEU A 57 7.59 4.60 -0.62
N ILE A 58 6.80 3.56 -0.31
CA ILE A 58 7.33 2.22 -0.04
C ILE A 58 7.98 1.64 -1.30
N GLY A 59 7.31 1.73 -2.45
CA GLY A 59 7.82 1.22 -3.72
C GLY A 59 9.14 1.87 -4.14
N GLU A 60 9.25 3.19 -3.99
CA GLU A 60 10.47 3.95 -4.26
C GLU A 60 11.60 3.54 -3.30
N ALA A 61 11.32 3.47 -1.99
CA ALA A 61 12.29 3.07 -0.98
C ALA A 61 12.86 1.66 -1.22
N MET A 62 12.04 0.77 -1.80
CA MET A 62 12.42 -0.60 -2.12
C MET A 62 13.05 -0.77 -3.51
N GLY A 63 13.03 0.25 -4.36
CA GLY A 63 13.51 0.16 -5.75
C GLY A 63 12.65 -0.73 -6.64
N LEU A 64 11.33 -0.81 -6.38
CA LEU A 64 10.42 -1.69 -7.11
C LEU A 64 9.87 -1.01 -8.38
N PRO A 65 10.18 -1.53 -9.59
CA PRO A 65 9.84 -0.89 -10.85
C PRO A 65 8.39 -1.08 -11.28
N TYR A 66 7.69 -2.05 -10.69
CA TYR A 66 6.31 -2.39 -11.05
C TYR A 66 5.40 -2.29 -9.84
N ARG A 67 4.22 -1.73 -10.06
CA ARG A 67 3.17 -1.50 -9.06
C ARG A 67 1.84 -1.98 -9.63
N ALA A 68 1.08 -2.72 -8.84
CA ALA A 68 -0.26 -3.17 -9.13
C ALA A 68 -1.15 -2.84 -7.93
N PHE A 69 -2.36 -2.39 -8.19
CA PHE A 69 -3.28 -1.92 -7.17
C PHE A 69 -4.60 -2.68 -7.25
N SER A 70 -5.04 -3.23 -6.12
CA SER A 70 -6.37 -3.83 -5.99
C SER A 70 -7.09 -3.24 -4.77
N PRO A 71 -8.01 -2.29 -4.96
CA PRO A 71 -8.81 -1.81 -3.86
C PRO A 71 -9.75 -2.92 -3.41
N ALA A 72 -9.79 -3.17 -2.10
CA ALA A 72 -10.78 -4.07 -1.51
C ALA A 72 -11.99 -3.28 -0.99
N LEU A 73 -11.76 -2.04 -0.55
CA LEU A 73 -12.74 -1.17 0.10
C LEU A 73 -12.57 0.28 -0.35
N PHE A 74 -13.68 0.99 -0.44
CA PHE A 74 -13.75 2.41 -0.75
C PHE A 74 -14.34 3.17 0.45
N GLY A 75 -13.71 4.25 0.90
CA GLY A 75 -14.08 5.00 2.12
C GLY A 75 -13.28 4.61 3.37
N THR A 76 -13.68 5.14 4.53
CA THR A 76 -12.99 4.96 5.82
C THR A 76 -13.69 3.87 6.67
N PRO A 77 -13.03 2.72 6.94
CA PRO A 77 -13.47 1.74 7.92
C PRO A 77 -13.73 2.37 9.29
N GLY A 78 -14.92 2.11 9.84
CA GLY A 78 -15.39 2.74 11.08
C GLY A 78 -16.23 4.02 10.87
N GLU A 79 -16.26 4.57 9.66
CA GLU A 79 -17.12 5.70 9.29
C GLU A 79 -18.12 5.27 8.19
N LYS A 80 -17.84 5.60 6.92
CA LYS A 80 -18.62 5.15 5.77
C LYS A 80 -17.68 4.48 4.78
N TRP A 81 -18.02 3.25 4.39
CA TRP A 81 -17.28 2.50 3.40
C TRP A 81 -18.23 1.66 2.51
N GLN A 82 -17.77 1.30 1.32
CA GLN A 82 -18.41 0.38 0.39
C GLN A 82 -17.36 -0.58 -0.19
N SER A 83 -17.74 -1.81 -0.56
CA SER A 83 -16.83 -2.74 -1.24
C SER A 83 -16.40 -2.18 -2.59
N ALA A 84 -15.15 -2.44 -3.00
CA ALA A 84 -14.76 -2.15 -4.36
C ALA A 84 -15.59 -3.01 -5.35
N PRO A 85 -16.20 -2.44 -6.41
CA PRO A 85 -16.79 -3.19 -7.50
C PRO A 85 -15.72 -4.00 -8.21
N HIS A 86 -16.12 -5.14 -8.78
CA HIS A 86 -15.24 -6.02 -9.56
C HIS A 86 -14.57 -5.30 -10.76
N GLU A 87 -15.11 -4.16 -11.19
CA GLU A 87 -14.59 -3.33 -12.28
C GLU A 87 -14.52 -1.88 -11.79
N SER A 88 -13.32 -1.34 -11.59
CA SER A 88 -13.14 0.03 -11.08
C SER A 88 -12.66 0.96 -12.21
N PRO A 89 -13.44 1.98 -12.61
CA PRO A 89 -12.96 3.07 -13.44
C PRO A 89 -12.09 4.03 -12.63
N HIS A 90 -11.29 4.80 -13.35
CA HIS A 90 -10.24 5.64 -12.82
C HIS A 90 -10.79 6.86 -12.08
N GLU A 91 -10.70 6.91 -10.75
CA GLU A 91 -10.64 8.14 -9.92
C GLU A 91 -10.55 7.73 -8.43
N TYR A 92 -9.48 8.11 -7.73
CA TYR A 92 -8.96 7.36 -6.57
C TYR A 92 -9.01 8.15 -5.24
N GLU A 93 -9.83 7.70 -4.28
CA GLU A 93 -9.63 7.87 -2.82
C GLU A 93 -9.85 6.50 -2.15
N TRP A 94 -8.78 5.76 -1.87
CA TRP A 94 -8.91 4.32 -1.62
C TRP A 94 -8.01 3.74 -0.52
N ARG A 95 -8.45 2.61 0.04
CA ARG A 95 -7.67 1.68 0.86
C ARG A 95 -7.59 0.32 0.14
N ALA A 96 -6.39 -0.14 -0.15
CA ALA A 96 -6.20 -1.27 -1.06
C ALA A 96 -5.07 -2.21 -0.67
N ILE A 97 -5.14 -3.42 -1.23
CA ILE A 97 -3.96 -4.27 -1.34
C ILE A 97 -3.12 -3.70 -2.46
N TRP A 98 -1.99 -3.10 -2.09
CA TRP A 98 -1.01 -2.64 -3.05
C TRP A 98 0.06 -3.70 -3.20
N CYS A 99 0.37 -4.05 -4.44
CA CYS A 99 1.37 -5.06 -4.75
C CYS A 99 2.50 -4.44 -5.57
N THR A 100 3.73 -4.67 -5.15
CA THR A 100 4.93 -4.18 -5.85
C THR A 100 5.85 -5.37 -6.17
N THR A 101 6.45 -5.36 -7.37
CA THR A 101 7.26 -6.50 -7.86
C THR A 101 8.53 -6.04 -8.59
N LEU A 102 9.61 -6.82 -8.45
CA LEU A 102 10.85 -6.69 -9.24
C LEU A 102 10.78 -7.42 -10.59
N HIS A 103 9.81 -8.32 -10.77
CA HIS A 103 9.76 -9.22 -11.91
C HIS A 103 8.68 -8.81 -12.94
N PRO A 104 9.06 -8.54 -14.21
CA PRO A 104 8.15 -8.02 -15.25
C PRO A 104 7.03 -8.98 -15.66
N GLU A 105 7.23 -10.29 -15.53
CA GLU A 105 6.29 -11.30 -16.04
C GLU A 105 5.20 -11.72 -15.03
N LEU A 106 5.18 -11.15 -13.82
CA LEU A 106 4.20 -11.53 -12.81
C LEU A 106 2.83 -10.91 -13.14
N ARG A 107 1.90 -11.71 -13.67
CA ARG A 107 0.49 -11.32 -13.83
C ARG A 107 -0.30 -11.67 -12.57
N ILE A 108 -0.70 -10.64 -11.81
CA ILE A 108 -1.60 -10.80 -10.67
C ILE A 108 -3.04 -10.78 -11.21
N HIS A 109 -3.69 -11.94 -11.22
CA HIS A 109 -5.11 -12.05 -11.53
C HIS A 109 -5.91 -11.84 -10.24
N LEU A 110 -6.45 -10.65 -10.08
CA LEU A 110 -7.37 -10.30 -8.99
C LEU A 110 -8.77 -10.70 -9.48
N HIS A 111 -9.36 -11.71 -8.86
CA HIS A 111 -10.72 -12.18 -9.10
C HIS A 111 -11.66 -11.62 -8.05
#